data_AF-A0A7S4LKG9-F1
#
_entry.id   AF-A0A7S4LKG9-F1
#
_cell.length_a   1.000
_cell.length_b   1.000
_cell.length_c   1.000
_cell.angle_alpha   90.00
_cell.angle_beta   90.00
_cell.angle_gamma   90.00
#
_symmetry.space_group_name_H-M   'P 1'
#
loop_
_entity.id
_entity.type
_entity.pdbx_description
1 polymer ?
#
loop_
_entity_poly.entity_id
_entity_poly.type
_entity_poly.pdbx_seq_one_letter_code
_entity_poly.pdbx_strand_id
1 'polypeptide(L)'
;AGGKVLIHCYQGVNRSAALSIAYLMTHCRWPLLKAVQHVHGVRPMILMNTSFQRQLVQFAFTEGLLESVADCAETGDAEDAPELTEAVQQEVTTTAPHAGTCSGPLDNTSALPHADALAAQ
;
A
#
# COMPACT_ATOMS: atom_id res chain seq x y z
N ALA A 1 19.32 7.52 -20.22
CA ALA A 1 18.98 6.16 -19.76
C ALA A 1 17.65 6.23 -19.02
N GLY A 2 16.67 5.37 -19.34
CA GLY A 2 15.32 5.38 -18.76
C GLY A 2 14.97 4.03 -18.13
N GLY A 3 15.45 3.78 -16.92
CA GLY A 3 15.16 2.55 -16.18
C GLY A 3 13.81 2.61 -15.45
N LYS A 4 13.21 1.45 -15.16
CA LYS A 4 12.00 1.33 -14.34
C LYS A 4 12.36 0.84 -12.93
N VAL A 5 11.70 1.37 -11.90
CA VAL A 5 11.90 0.98 -10.49
C VAL A 5 10.58 0.51 -9.88
N LEU A 6 10.61 -0.65 -9.22
CA LEU A 6 9.48 -1.16 -8.45
C LEU A 6 9.62 -0.79 -6.97
N ILE A 7 8.64 -0.08 -6.42
CA ILE A 7 8.56 0.23 -4.98
C ILE A 7 7.50 -0.66 -4.35
N HIS A 8 7.86 -1.48 -3.36
CA HIS A 8 6.92 -2.32 -2.62
C HIS A 8 7.20 -2.34 -1.12
N CYS A 9 6.18 -2.71 -0.35
CA CYS A 9 6.33 -3.10 1.04
C CYS A 9 5.63 -4.46 1.24
N TYR A 10 5.39 -4.89 2.48
CA TYR A 10 4.77 -6.20 2.72
C TYR A 10 3.35 -6.30 2.15
N GLN A 11 2.46 -5.35 2.50
CA GLN A 11 1.06 -5.33 2.03
C GLN A 11 0.82 -4.32 0.89
N GLY A 12 1.79 -3.47 0.59
CA GLY A 12 1.62 -2.39 -0.38
C GLY A 12 0.65 -1.28 0.06
N VAL A 13 0.27 -1.20 1.35
CA VAL A 13 -0.77 -0.27 1.83
C VAL A 13 -0.18 1.04 2.38
N ASN A 14 0.89 0.96 3.18
CA ASN A 14 1.36 2.12 3.95
C ASN A 14 2.74 2.60 3.50
N ARG A 15 3.82 1.85 3.77
CA ARG A 15 5.20 2.31 3.52
C ARG A 15 5.48 2.65 2.05
N SER A 16 5.17 1.73 1.15
CA SER A 16 5.39 1.93 -0.28
C SER A 16 4.51 3.05 -0.83
N ALA A 17 3.24 3.11 -0.43
CA ALA A 17 2.32 4.17 -0.86
C ALA A 17 2.78 5.55 -0.38
N ALA A 18 3.17 5.67 0.89
CA ALA A 18 3.70 6.91 1.45
C ALA A 18 4.98 7.37 0.75
N LEU A 19 5.87 6.43 0.41
CA LEU A 19 7.09 6.75 -0.35
C LEU A 19 6.77 7.26 -1.76
N SER A 20 5.84 6.61 -2.47
CA SER A 20 5.39 7.06 -3.79
C SER A 20 4.75 8.45 -3.73
N ILE A 21 3.93 8.74 -2.71
CA ILE A 21 3.31 10.05 -2.52
C ILE A 21 4.37 11.11 -2.22
N ALA A 22 5.31 10.83 -1.30
CA ALA A 22 6.40 11.74 -0.97
C ALA A 22 7.28 12.04 -2.19
N TYR A 23 7.52 11.06 -3.05
CA TYR A 23 8.24 11.24 -4.31
C TYR A 23 7.51 12.22 -5.26
N LEU A 24 6.20 12.04 -5.47
CA LEU A 24 5.40 12.95 -6.30
C LEU A 24 5.40 14.37 -5.72
N MET A 25 5.37 14.49 -4.39
CA MET A 25 5.44 15.78 -3.71
C MET A 25 6.79 16.49 -3.95
N THR A 26 7.93 15.81 -3.76
CA THR A 26 9.24 16.48 -3.83
C THR A 26 9.74 16.68 -5.25
N HIS A 27 9.57 15.68 -6.12
CA HIS A 27 10.11 15.70 -7.48
C HIS A 27 9.17 16.41 -8.46
N CYS A 28 7.87 16.14 -8.38
CA CYS A 28 6.88 16.76 -9.27
C CYS A 28 6.25 18.03 -8.66
N ARG A 29 6.62 18.40 -7.43
CA ARG A 29 6.05 19.56 -6.70
C ARG A 29 4.54 19.52 -6.56
N TRP A 30 3.97 18.32 -6.45
CA TRP A 30 2.53 18.18 -6.27
C TRP A 30 2.12 18.49 -4.83
N PRO A 31 1.02 19.24 -4.61
CA PRO A 31 0.47 19.39 -3.29
C PRO A 31 0.00 18.02 -2.75
N LEU A 32 0.06 17.86 -1.43
CA LEU A 32 -0.22 16.58 -0.76
C LEU A 32 -1.55 15.95 -1.24
N LEU A 33 -2.61 16.76 -1.34
CA LEU A 33 -3.93 16.25 -1.72
C LEU A 33 -3.95 15.68 -3.14
N LYS A 34 -3.30 16.37 -4.10
CA LYS A 34 -3.19 15.89 -5.49
C LYS A 34 -2.41 14.58 -5.57
N ALA A 35 -1.29 14.48 -4.86
CA ALA A 35 -0.47 13.27 -4.84
C ALA A 35 -1.20 12.08 -4.21
N VAL A 36 -1.88 12.29 -3.08
CA VAL A 36 -2.71 11.24 -2.43
C VAL A 36 -3.84 10.80 -3.35
N GLN A 37 -4.58 11.74 -3.96
CA GLN A 37 -5.68 11.42 -4.88
C GLN A 37 -5.21 10.60 -6.09
N HIS A 38 -4.06 10.97 -6.67
CA HIS A 38 -3.50 10.24 -7.79
C HIS A 38 -3.16 8.79 -7.41
N VAL A 39 -2.41 8.58 -6.32
CA VAL A 39 -2.03 7.22 -5.89
C VAL A 39 -3.26 6.42 -5.44
N HIS A 40 -4.24 7.05 -4.80
CA HIS A 40 -5.50 6.41 -4.43
C HIS A 40 -6.33 5.99 -5.65
N GLY A 41 -6.35 6.81 -6.70
CA GLY A 41 -7.03 6.49 -7.96
C GLY A 41 -6.47 5.25 -8.65
N VAL A 42 -5.15 5.02 -8.54
CA VAL A 42 -4.48 3.80 -9.06
C VAL A 42 -4.61 2.63 -8.09
N ARG A 43 -4.57 2.87 -6.77
CA ARG A 43 -4.64 1.85 -5.71
C ARG A 43 -5.50 2.33 -4.53
N PRO A 44 -6.76 1.88 -4.40
CA PRO A 44 -7.68 2.39 -3.37
C PRO A 44 -7.28 2.05 -1.92
N MET A 45 -6.63 0.90 -1.70
CA MET A 45 -6.23 0.45 -0.35
C MET A 45 -4.86 0.98 0.04
N ILE A 46 -4.77 2.28 0.31
CA ILE A 46 -3.56 2.95 0.77
C ILE A 46 -3.78 3.75 2.06
N LEU A 47 -2.70 4.01 2.79
CA LEU A 47 -2.66 4.86 3.99
C LEU A 47 -3.71 4.50 5.06
N MET A 48 -4.06 3.22 5.20
CA MET A 48 -5.05 2.77 6.19
C MET A 48 -4.58 2.93 7.64
N ASN A 49 -3.29 3.21 7.86
CA ASN A 49 -2.77 3.58 9.16
C ASN A 49 -2.64 5.11 9.28
N THR A 50 -3.32 5.68 10.28
CA THR A 50 -3.33 7.13 10.54
C THR A 50 -1.95 7.70 10.88
N SER A 51 -0.99 6.88 11.35
CA SER A 51 0.38 7.34 11.59
C SER A 51 1.06 7.80 10.30
N PHE A 52 0.88 7.08 9.20
CA PHE A 52 1.44 7.46 7.89
C PHE A 52 0.76 8.70 7.33
N GLN A 53 -0.55 8.84 7.54
CA GLN A 53 -1.27 10.06 7.16
C GLN A 53 -0.69 11.29 7.89
N ARG A 54 -0.52 11.20 9.22
CA ARG A 54 0.07 12.29 10.00
C ARG A 54 1.51 12.60 9.58
N GLN A 55 2.31 11.58 9.31
CA GLN A 55 3.69 11.76 8.84
C GLN A 55 3.73 12.47 7.47
N LEU A 56 2.83 12.11 6.55
CA LEU A 56 2.73 12.78 5.24
C LEU A 56 2.25 14.23 5.36
N VAL A 57 1.30 14.52 6.24
CA VAL A 57 0.86 15.90 6.51
C VAL A 57 1.99 16.72 7.11
N GLN A 58 2.71 16.17 8.09
CA GLN A 58 3.87 16.84 8.69
C GLN A 58 4.97 17.09 7.65
N PHE A 59 5.24 16.10 6.80
CA PHE A 59 6.20 16.22 5.71
C PHE A 59 5.78 17.32 4.73
N ALA A 60 4.53 17.31 4.27
CA ALA A 60 3.98 18.34 3.40
C ALA A 60 4.07 19.74 4.01
N PHE A 61 3.80 19.88 5.32
CA PHE A 61 3.94 21.15 6.02
C PHE A 61 5.39 21.65 5.99
N THR A 62 6.35 20.78 6.32
CA THR A 62 7.77 21.12 6.33
C THR A 62 8.29 21.51 4.94
N GLU A 63 7.77 20.87 3.88
CA GLU A 63 8.14 21.16 2.49
C GLU A 63 7.32 22.30 1.85
N GLY A 64 6.32 22.87 2.55
CA GLY A 64 5.46 23.91 2.01
C GLY A 64 4.46 23.43 0.94
N LEU A 65 4.06 22.15 0.97
CA LEU A 65 3.24 21.47 -0.03
C LEU A 65 1.82 21.13 0.45
N LEU A 66 1.28 21.90 1.40
CA LEU A 66 -0.09 21.71 1.91
C LEU A 66 -1.19 22.36 1.07
N GLU A 67 -0.86 23.29 0.18
CA GLU A 67 -1.85 24.14 -0.48
C GLU A 67 -2.87 23.35 -1.31
N SER A 68 -4.14 23.70 -1.12
CA SER A 68 -5.26 23.23 -1.93
C SER A 68 -6.45 24.17 -1.72
N VAL A 69 -6.54 25.25 -2.51
CA VAL A 69 -7.84 25.81 -2.90
C VAL A 69 -7.70 26.56 -4.23
N ALA A 70 -8.37 26.06 -5.26
CA ALA A 70 -8.84 26.81 -6.44
C ALA A 70 -7.88 27.83 -7.09
N ASP A 71 -6.95 27.35 -7.91
CA ASP A 71 -6.68 28.06 -9.16
C ASP A 71 -7.18 27.22 -10.33
N CYS A 72 -7.74 27.93 -11.29
CA CYS A 72 -8.76 27.46 -12.22
C CYS A 72 -8.26 26.34 -13.15
N ALA A 73 -9.21 25.57 -13.68
CA ALA A 73 -8.95 24.53 -14.66
C ALA A 73 -8.12 25.02 -15.87
N GLU A 74 -7.38 24.07 -16.44
CA GLU A 74 -6.69 24.09 -17.73
C GLU A 74 -5.32 24.81 -17.81
N THR A 75 -4.24 24.03 -17.91
CA THR A 75 -3.52 23.88 -19.18
C THR A 75 -2.63 22.65 -19.13
N GLY A 76 -2.61 21.91 -20.23
CA GLY A 76 -1.90 20.66 -20.35
C GLY A 76 -0.40 20.81 -20.19
N ASP A 77 0.16 20.07 -19.24
CA ASP A 77 1.47 19.45 -19.34
C ASP A 77 1.29 17.99 -18.95
N ALA A 78 0.58 17.26 -19.82
CA ALA A 78 1.02 15.90 -20.11
C ALA A 78 2.44 16.06 -20.66
N GLU A 79 3.47 15.94 -19.82
CA GLU A 79 4.88 15.63 -20.17
C GLU A 79 5.77 15.66 -18.90
N ASP A 80 5.39 14.97 -17.81
CA ASP A 80 6.31 14.26 -16.88
C ASP A 80 5.51 13.47 -15.84
N ALA A 81 4.45 12.79 -16.26
CA ALA A 81 3.99 11.64 -15.48
C ALA A 81 4.92 10.49 -15.85
N PRO A 82 5.58 9.80 -14.90
CA PRO A 82 6.28 8.57 -15.25
C PRO A 82 5.22 7.60 -15.80
N GLU A 83 5.29 7.37 -17.11
CA GLU A 83 4.38 6.54 -17.88
C GLU A 83 4.33 5.12 -17.30
N LEU A 84 3.37 4.89 -16.41
CA LEU A 84 2.96 3.59 -15.94
C LEU A 84 1.78 3.13 -16.79
N THR A 85 2.06 2.78 -18.06
CA THR A 85 1.13 1.97 -18.83
C THR A 85 1.79 0.69 -19.34
N GLU A 86 0.98 -0.36 -19.26
CA GLU A 86 1.09 -1.68 -19.88
C GLU A 86 1.98 -2.74 -19.21
N ALA A 87 1.35 -3.57 -18.38
CA ALA A 87 1.22 -5.00 -18.68
C ALA A 87 0.18 -5.70 -17.76
N VAL A 88 -0.87 -6.21 -18.43
CA VAL A 88 -1.57 -7.48 -18.16
C VAL A 88 -2.55 -7.54 -16.98
N GLN A 89 -3.83 -7.50 -17.37
CA GLN A 89 -4.97 -8.10 -16.70
C GLN A 89 -4.75 -9.61 -16.51
N GLN A 90 -5.02 -10.13 -15.32
CA GLN A 90 -5.60 -11.48 -15.18
C GLN A 90 -6.75 -11.44 -14.17
N GLU A 91 -7.83 -12.08 -14.60
CA GLU A 91 -9.22 -11.96 -14.19
C GLU A 91 -9.51 -12.32 -12.72
N VAL A 92 -10.45 -11.55 -12.17
CA VAL A 92 -11.32 -11.97 -11.07
C VAL A 92 -12.47 -12.76 -11.69
N THR A 93 -12.42 -14.09 -11.60
CA THR A 93 -13.62 -14.94 -11.76
C THR A 93 -14.23 -15.19 -10.39
N THR A 94 -15.33 -14.48 -10.13
CA THR A 94 -16.31 -14.82 -9.11
C THR A 94 -17.16 -16.00 -9.58
N THR A 95 -17.25 -17.05 -8.77
CA THR A 95 -18.46 -17.88 -8.66
C THR A 95 -18.47 -18.57 -7.30
N ALA A 96 -19.35 -18.11 -6.40
CA ALA A 96 -19.93 -18.97 -5.37
C ALA A 96 -21.03 -19.84 -6.01
N PRO A 97 -21.31 -21.04 -5.45
CA PRO A 97 -22.51 -21.12 -4.62
C PRO A 97 -22.37 -22.02 -3.38
N HIS A 98 -23.48 -22.06 -2.65
CA HIS A 98 -23.70 -22.42 -1.25
C HIS A 98 -23.89 -23.94 -0.99
N ALA A 99 -23.71 -24.32 0.29
CA ALA A 99 -24.26 -25.49 1.02
C ALA A 99 -23.54 -26.86 1.00
N GLY A 100 -23.34 -27.45 2.20
CA GLY A 100 -23.14 -28.91 2.36
C GLY A 100 -22.34 -29.41 3.57
N THR A 101 -22.98 -29.41 4.75
CA THR A 101 -22.95 -30.47 5.80
C THR A 101 -21.64 -30.91 6.52
N CYS A 102 -21.73 -30.84 7.85
CA CYS A 102 -20.90 -31.45 8.90
C CYS A 102 -20.77 -32.99 8.77
N SER A 103 -19.55 -33.52 8.99
CA SER A 103 -19.28 -34.79 9.73
C SER A 103 -17.77 -34.94 10.01
N GLY A 104 -17.40 -35.22 11.26
CA GLY A 104 -16.04 -35.63 11.67
C GLY A 104 -15.66 -37.06 11.21
N PRO A 105 -14.52 -37.66 11.65
CA PRO A 105 -14.26 -37.90 13.08
C PRO A 105 -12.79 -37.78 13.58
N LEU A 106 -12.73 -37.55 14.90
CA LEU A 106 -11.81 -37.98 15.98
C LEU A 106 -10.52 -38.79 15.69
N ASP A 107 -9.49 -38.43 16.48
CA ASP A 107 -8.33 -39.21 17.01
C ASP A 107 -7.25 -39.68 16.01
N ASN A 108 -5.93 -39.61 16.27
CA ASN A 108 -5.23 -39.96 17.51
C ASN A 108 -3.76 -39.47 17.58
N THR A 109 -3.16 -39.82 18.71
CA THR A 109 -1.98 -39.38 19.47
C THR A 109 -0.55 -39.74 18.98
N SER A 110 0.43 -39.20 19.72
CA SER A 110 1.85 -39.60 19.93
C SER A 110 2.90 -38.77 19.15
N ALA A 111 3.99 -38.22 19.73
CA ALA A 111 4.59 -38.35 21.05
C ALA A 111 5.48 -37.14 21.41
N LEU A 112 5.57 -36.91 22.73
CA LEU A 112 6.51 -36.20 23.63
C LEU A 112 8.02 -36.22 23.25
N PRO A 113 8.96 -35.57 24.01
CA PRO A 113 8.79 -34.93 25.34
C PRO A 113 9.46 -33.56 25.58
N HIS A 114 8.95 -32.93 26.65
CA HIS A 114 9.62 -31.98 27.55
C HIS A 114 10.90 -32.58 28.17
N ALA A 115 11.97 -31.80 28.26
CA ALA A 115 13.11 -32.09 29.14
C ALA A 115 13.06 -31.17 30.36
N ASP A 116 12.67 -31.74 31.51
CA ASP A 116 13.07 -31.27 32.84
C ASP A 116 14.45 -31.85 33.16
N ALA A 117 15.37 -31.03 33.64
CA ALA A 117 16.59 -31.48 34.31
C ALA A 117 16.75 -30.70 35.61
N LEU A 118 16.47 -31.38 36.72
CA LEU A 118 16.66 -30.92 38.09
C LEU A 118 18.06 -31.32 38.59
N ALA A 119 18.67 -30.42 39.37
CA ALA A 119 19.70 -30.64 40.42
C ALA A 119 21.11 -31.15 40.04
N ALA A 120 22.12 -30.32 40.34
CA ALA A 120 23.21 -30.62 41.29
C ALA A 120 24.30 -29.52 41.25
N GLN A 121 24.42 -28.76 42.34
CA GLN A 121 25.65 -28.41 43.09
C GLN A 121 25.36 -27.29 44.09
#